data_AF-A0A6D0IHT8-F1
#
_entry.id   AF-A0A6D0IHT8-F1
#
_cell.length_a   1.000
_cell.length_b   1.000
_cell.length_c   1.000
_cell.angle_alpha   90.00
_cell.angle_beta   90.00
_cell.angle_gamma   90.00
#
_symmetry.space_group_name_H-M   'P 1'
#
loop_
_entity.id
_entity.type
_entity.pdbx_description
1 polymer ?
#
loop_
_entity_poly.entity_id
_entity_poly.type
_entity_poly.pdbx_seq_one_letter_code
_entity_poly.pdbx_strand_id
1 'polypeptide(L)' 'AFNQFEVFNDELGKPRLRLWGEALKLAEKLGVVNMHVTLADERHYACATVIIES' A
#
# COMPACT_ATOMS: atom_id res chain seq x y z
N ALA A 1 6.52 16.32 -4.37
CA ALA A 1 6.70 14.95 -4.91
C ALA A 1 5.40 14.18 -4.73
N PHE A 2 5.03 13.33 -5.68
CA PHE A 2 3.79 12.53 -5.72
C PHE A 2 3.84 11.28 -4.82
N ASN A 3 4.44 11.38 -3.63
CA ASN A 3 4.67 10.22 -2.74
C ASN A 3 3.50 9.99 -1.80
N GLN A 4 2.29 9.83 -2.35
CA GLN A 4 1.08 9.60 -1.54
C GLN A 4 0.95 8.12 -1.10
N PHE A 5 1.79 7.24 -1.64
CA PHE A 5 1.84 5.82 -1.34
C PHE A 5 3.28 5.45 -0.95
N GLU A 6 3.43 4.81 0.19
CA GLU A 6 4.71 4.32 0.69
C GLU A 6 4.58 2.83 1.00
N VAL A 7 5.48 2.03 0.45
CA VAL A 7 5.64 0.63 0.84
C VAL A 7 6.76 0.56 1.86
N PHE A 8 6.47 -0.03 3.03
CA PHE A 8 7.44 -0.23 4.10
C PHE A 8 7.33 -1.66 4.62
N ASN A 9 8.43 -2.20 5.12
CA ASN A 9 8.42 -3.52 5.75
C ASN A 9 8.13 -3.38 7.24
N ASP A 10 7.32 -4.27 7.80
CA ASP A 10 7.17 -4.37 9.25
C ASP A 10 8.39 -5.02 9.90
N GLU A 11 8.36 -5.17 11.23
CA GLU A 11 9.46 -5.76 12.01
C GLU A 11 9.81 -7.19 11.59
N LEU A 12 8.87 -7.92 10.98
CA LEU A 12 9.07 -9.28 10.49
C LEU A 12 9.39 -9.33 8.98
N GLY A 13 9.53 -8.16 8.33
CA GLY A 13 9.88 -8.05 6.93
C GLY A 13 8.69 -8.13 5.96
N LYS A 14 7.45 -8.25 6.46
CA LYS A 14 6.27 -8.30 5.59
C LYS A 14 6.01 -6.90 5.01
N PRO A 15 5.78 -6.78 3.69
CA PRO A 15 5.48 -5.48 3.08
C PRO A 15 4.10 -4.99 3.53
N ARG A 16 4.01 -3.69 3.82
CA ARG A 16 2.79 -2.96 4.18
C ARG A 16 2.69 -1.68 3.37
N LEU A 17 1.46 -1.22 3.13
CA LEU A 17 1.18 0.01 2.41
C LEU A 17 0.76 1.10 3.41
N ARG A 18 1.36 2.28 3.28
CA ARG A 18 0.98 3.50 4.01
C ARG A 18 0.56 4.58 3.02
N LEU A 19 -0.53 5.26 3.33
CA LEU A 19 -1.05 6.36 2.55
C LEU A 19 -0.71 7.70 3.21
N TRP A 20 -0.50 8.71 2.39
CA TRP A 20 -0.18 10.07 2.82
C TRP A 20 -1.03 11.09 2.06
N GLY A 21 -1.23 12.26 2.65
CA GLY A 21 -1.90 13.39 2.00
C GLY A 21 -3.34 13.06 1.56
N GLU A 22 -3.68 13.36 0.31
CA GLU A 22 -5.05 13.17 -0.21
C GLU A 22 -5.45 11.70 -0.33
N ALA A 23 -4.52 10.79 -0.61
CA ALA A 23 -4.79 9.35 -0.65
C ALA A 23 -5.26 8.83 0.72
N LEU A 24 -4.66 9.31 1.81
CA LEU A 24 -5.08 8.96 3.17
C LEU A 24 -6.50 9.48 3.45
N LYS A 25 -6.76 10.76 3.16
CA LYS A 25 -8.08 11.37 3.37
C LYS A 25 -9.17 10.65 2.58
N LEU A 26 -8.87 10.22 1.35
CA LEU A 26 -9.81 9.45 0.53
C LEU A 26 -10.08 8.07 1.14
N ALA A 27 -9.05 7.37 1.60
CA ALA A 27 -9.19 6.06 2.25
C ALA A 27 -10.03 6.16 3.53
N GLU A 28 -9.80 7.17 4.36
CA GLU A 28 -10.60 7.44 5.56
C GLU A 28 -12.06 7.74 5.21
N LYS A 29 -12.30 8.58 4.18
CA LYS A 29 -13.65 8.90 3.70
C LYS A 29 -14.40 7.68 3.15
N LEU A 30 -13.68 6.76 2.51
CA LEU A 30 -14.22 5.51 1.99
C LEU A 30 -14.36 4.43 3.08
N GLY A 31 -13.93 4.70 4.31
CA GLY A 31 -14.02 3.76 5.43
C GLY A 31 -13.12 2.54 5.24
N VAL A 32 -11.94 2.70 4.64
CA VAL A 32 -10.97 1.61 4.49
C VAL A 32 -10.49 1.16 5.86
N VAL A 33 -10.66 -0.13 6.17
CA VAL A 33 -10.24 -0.74 7.44
C VAL A 33 -8.94 -1.51 7.28
N ASN A 34 -8.71 -2.13 6.13
CA ASN A 34 -7.52 -2.95 5.89
C ASN A 34 -6.97 -2.79 4.48
N MET A 35 -5.65 -2.92 4.37
CA MET A 35 -4.91 -2.91 3.12
C MET A 35 -3.90 -4.04 3.12
N HIS A 36 -4.03 -4.95 2.16
CA HIS A 36 -3.13 -6.08 1.95
C HIS A 36 -2.31 -5.82 0.70
N VAL A 37 -0.98 -5.87 0.83
CA VAL A 37 -0.06 -5.67 -0.29
C VAL A 37 0.85 -6.88 -0.45
N THR A 38 1.04 -7.30 -1.70
CA THR A 38 2.02 -8.31 -2.10
C THR A 38 2.89 -7.73 -3.20
N LEU A 39 4.21 -7.91 -3.05
CA LEU A 39 5.19 -7.55 -4.08
C LEU A 39 5.67 -8.84 -4.76
N ALA A 40 5.72 -8.82 -6.09
CA ALA A 40 6.31 -9.86 -6.91
C ALA A 40 7.44 -9.24 -7.72
N ASP A 41 8.64 -9.79 -7.59
CA ASP A 41 9.77 -9.44 -8.45
C ASP A 41 9.81 -10.43 -9.61
N GLU A 42 9.45 -9.96 -10.79
CA GLU A 42 9.54 -10.71 -12.02
C GLU A 42 10.80 -10.31 -12.78
N ARG A 43 11.25 -11.18 -13.68
CA ARG A 43 12.56 -11.06 -14.36
C ARG A 43 12.80 -9.71 -15.04
N HIS A 44 11.74 -9.00 -15.42
CA HIS A 44 11.82 -7.72 -16.11
C HIS A 44 11.08 -6.58 -15.39
N TYR A 45 10.33 -6.86 -14.32
CA TYR A 45 9.53 -5.86 -13.63
C TYR A 45 9.18 -6.31 -12.21
N ALA A 46 9.07 -5.34 -11.30
CA ALA A 46 8.40 -5.55 -10.03
C ALA A 46 6.92 -5.20 -10.17
N CYS A 47 6.05 -6.04 -9.65
CA CYS A 47 4.61 -5.82 -9.58
C CYS A 47 4.16 -5.73 -8.12
N ALA A 48 3.18 -4.88 -7.84
CA ALA A 48 2.50 -4.81 -6.55
C ALA A 48 1.01 -5.07 -6.75
N THR A 49 0.46 -6.02 -6.01
CA THR A 49 -0.99 -6.26 -5.94
C THR A 49 -1.49 -5.77 -4.58
N VAL A 50 -2.52 -4.93 -4.60
CA VAL A 50 -3.11 -4.32 -3.40
C VAL A 50 -4.60 -4.66 -3.33
N ILE A 51 -5.05 -5.15 -2.18
CA ILE A 51 -6.46 -5.38 -1.85
C ILE A 51 -6.84 -4.42 -0.73
N ILE A 52 -7.94 -3.71 -0.91
CA ILE A 52 -8.46 -2.72 0.04
C ILE A 52 -9.85 -3.18 0.48
N GLU A 53 -10.08 -3.24 1.80
CA GLU A 53 -11.37 -3.65 2.38
C GLU A 53 -11.86 -2.64 3.42
N SER A 54 -13.19 -2.54 3.54
CA SER A 54 -13.96 -1.67 4.43
C SER A 54 -14.65 -2.45 5.54
#